data_AF-A0AA90TPV9-F1
#
_entry.id   AF-A0AA90TPV9-F1
#
_cell.length_a   1.000
_cell.length_b   1.000
_cell.length_c   1.000
_cell.angle_alpha   90.00
_cell.angle_beta   90.00
_cell.angle_gamma   90.00
#
_symmetry.space_group_name_H-M   'P 1'
#
loop_
_entity.id
_entity.type
_entity.pdbx_description
1 polymer ?
#
loop_
_entity_poly.entity_id
_entity_poly.type
_entity_poly.pdbx_seq_one_letter_code
_entity_poly.pdbx_strand_id
1 'polypeptide(L)'
;MENRSIDPVVESLPPLLDEVEVILDKQMVEWIAELRRLSDLIAGVRGKSFALVMISAADPEHKNLAPEWLLEAALGKPEDWPKGFEVGLLNRSK
;
A
#
# COMPACT_ATOMS: atom_id res chain seq x y z
N MET A 1 -50.98 -12.71 -32.74
CA MET A 1 -49.99 -11.68 -32.33
C MET A 1 -49.30 -12.23 -31.09
N GLU A 2 -48.14 -12.86 -31.27
CA GLU A 2 -47.36 -13.40 -30.16
C GLU A 2 -46.42 -12.30 -29.66
N ASN A 3 -46.69 -11.80 -28.46
CA ASN A 3 -45.80 -10.89 -27.76
C ASN A 3 -44.54 -11.66 -27.36
N ARG A 4 -43.45 -11.46 -28.08
CA ARG A 4 -42.13 -11.90 -27.65
C ARG A 4 -41.69 -10.99 -26.49
N SER A 5 -41.75 -11.52 -25.28
CA SER A 5 -41.06 -10.93 -24.12
C SER A 5 -39.57 -10.99 -24.42
N ILE A 6 -38.96 -9.83 -24.64
CA ILE A 6 -37.51 -9.71 -24.74
C ILE A 6 -37.05 -9.44 -23.31
N ASP A 7 -36.73 -10.49 -22.57
CA ASP A 7 -36.02 -10.33 -21.32
C ASP A 7 -34.66 -9.68 -21.64
N PRO A 8 -34.27 -8.58 -20.98
CA PRO A 8 -32.93 -8.05 -21.16
C PRO A 8 -31.95 -9.11 -20.65
N VAL A 9 -31.14 -9.65 -21.55
CA VAL A 9 -29.91 -10.34 -21.18
C VAL A 9 -29.09 -9.31 -20.42
N VAL A 10 -29.09 -9.39 -19.10
CA VAL A 10 -28.14 -8.67 -18.26
C VAL A 10 -26.80 -9.29 -18.57
N GLU A 11 -26.05 -8.60 -19.42
CA GLU A 11 -24.66 -8.93 -19.73
C GLU A 11 -23.88 -8.84 -18.41
N SER A 12 -23.54 -9.98 -17.83
CA SER A 12 -22.68 -10.03 -16.65
C SER A 12 -21.29 -9.57 -17.06
N LEU A 13 -20.91 -8.33 -16.70
CA LEU A 13 -19.55 -7.82 -16.82
C LEU A 13 -18.56 -8.78 -16.12
N PRO A 14 -17.55 -9.34 -16.81
CA PRO A 14 -16.62 -10.30 -16.22
C PRO A 14 -15.29 -9.63 -15.80
N PRO A 15 -14.24 -10.39 -15.48
CA PRO A 15 -13.45 -10.45 -14.24
C PRO A 15 -12.31 -9.40 -14.17
N LEU A 16 -12.56 -8.16 -14.57
CA LEU A 16 -11.50 -7.15 -14.73
C LEU A 16 -10.87 -6.67 -13.41
N LEU A 17 -11.53 -6.86 -12.27
CA LEU A 17 -11.01 -6.44 -10.97
C LEU A 17 -9.89 -7.37 -10.49
N ASP A 18 -10.07 -8.68 -10.62
CA ASP A 18 -9.11 -9.68 -10.12
C ASP A 18 -7.76 -9.60 -10.87
N GLU A 19 -7.78 -9.40 -12.18
CA GLU A 19 -6.56 -9.23 -12.97
C GLU A 19 -5.82 -7.93 -12.62
N VAL A 20 -6.56 -6.85 -12.34
CA VAL A 20 -5.97 -5.58 -11.92
C VAL A 20 -5.34 -5.68 -10.54
N GLU A 21 -6.00 -6.34 -9.59
CA GLU A 21 -5.45 -6.58 -8.24
C GLU A 21 -4.13 -7.36 -8.31
N VAL A 22 -4.08 -8.43 -9.11
CA VAL A 22 -2.86 -9.24 -9.31
C VAL A 22 -1.71 -8.40 -9.90
N ILE A 23 -2.01 -7.52 -10.87
CA ILE A 23 -1.00 -6.64 -11.48
C ILE A 23 -0.48 -5.63 -10.45
N LEU A 24 -1.36 -5.04 -9.66
CA LEU A 24 -0.99 -4.06 -8.63
C LEU A 24 -0.16 -4.70 -7.53
N ASP A 25 -0.52 -5.89 -7.07
CA ASP A 25 0.26 -6.64 -6.08
C ASP A 25 1.67 -6.95 -6.58
N LYS A 26 1.78 -7.36 -7.85
CA LYS A 26 3.08 -7.61 -8.47
C LYS A 26 3.93 -6.33 -8.53
N GLN A 27 3.33 -5.21 -8.95
CA GLN A 27 4.02 -3.92 -9.00
C GLN A 27 4.48 -3.47 -7.61
N MET A 28 3.65 -3.64 -6.58
CA MET A 28 4.01 -3.31 -5.21
C MET A 28 5.23 -4.11 -4.72
N VAL A 29 5.28 -5.41 -5.02
CA VAL A 29 6.43 -6.26 -4.67
C VAL A 29 7.71 -5.79 -5.39
N GLU A 30 7.61 -5.47 -6.68
CA GLU A 30 8.74 -4.98 -7.47
C GLU A 30 9.28 -3.63 -6.96
N TRP A 31 8.39 -2.70 -6.61
CA TRP A 31 8.78 -1.41 -6.02
C TRP A 31 9.43 -1.57 -4.65
N ILE A 32 8.89 -2.42 -3.78
CA ILE A 32 9.49 -2.69 -2.46
C ILE A 32 10.89 -3.30 -2.62
N ALA A 33 11.09 -4.19 -3.60
CA ALA A 33 12.39 -4.78 -3.88
C ALA A 33 13.41 -3.73 -4.31
N GLU A 34 13.01 -2.78 -5.16
CA GLU A 34 13.90 -1.69 -5.59
C GLU A 34 14.21 -0.71 -4.46
N LEU A 35 13.21 -0.34 -3.64
CA LEU A 35 13.43 0.51 -2.47
C LEU A 35 14.38 -0.14 -1.46
N ARG A 36 14.27 -1.46 -1.25
CA ARG A 36 15.20 -2.22 -0.42
C ARG A 36 16.62 -2.16 -0.99
N ARG A 37 16.78 -2.38 -2.29
CA ARG A 37 18.09 -2.30 -2.98
C ARG A 37 18.73 -0.93 -2.78
N LEU A 38 17.96 0.14 -2.94
CA LEU A 38 18.43 1.51 -2.71
C LEU A 38 18.82 1.75 -1.24
N SER A 39 18.01 1.25 -0.30
CA SER A 39 18.32 1.33 1.13
C SER A 39 19.65 0.63 1.47
N ASP A 40 19.90 -0.55 0.90
CA ASP A 40 21.14 -1.31 1.14
C ASP A 40 22.36 -0.58 0.57
N LEU A 41 22.23 0.06 -0.60
CA LEU A 41 23.30 0.89 -1.18
C LEU A 41 23.61 2.12 -0.30
N ILE A 42 22.57 2.80 0.21
CA ILE A 42 22.74 3.94 1.13
C ILE A 42 23.42 3.48 2.43
N ALA A 43 23.01 2.34 2.97
CA ALA A 43 23.61 1.74 4.15
C ALA A 43 25.11 1.47 3.95
N GLY A 44 25.48 0.90 2.80
CA GLY A 44 26.86 0.64 2.41
C GLY A 44 27.70 1.92 2.33
N VAL A 45 27.18 2.99 1.71
CA VAL A 45 27.89 4.28 1.58
C VAL A 45 28.02 5.00 2.91
N ARG A 46 26.98 4.98 3.76
CA ARG A 46 26.98 5.68 5.06
C ARG A 46 27.64 4.89 6.18
N GLY A 47 27.90 3.60 5.99
CA GLY A 47 28.45 2.70 7.01
C GLY A 47 27.52 2.51 8.21
N LYS A 48 26.21 2.64 8.01
CA LYS A 48 25.19 2.55 9.08
C LYS A 48 23.99 1.74 8.60
N SER A 49 23.33 1.04 9.53
CA SER A 49 22.07 0.34 9.25
C SER A 49 20.91 1.33 9.18
N PHE A 50 19.99 1.11 8.24
CA PHE A 50 18.75 1.87 8.09
C PHE A 50 17.55 0.94 8.09
N ALA A 51 16.47 1.35 8.77
CA ALA A 51 15.18 0.72 8.63
C ALA A 51 14.40 1.43 7.53
N LEU A 52 13.87 0.67 6.57
CA LEU A 52 12.92 1.15 5.58
C LEU A 52 11.52 0.78 6.06
N VAL A 53 10.72 1.80 6.40
CA VAL A 53 9.38 1.61 6.95
C VAL A 53 8.32 2.16 5.99
N MET A 54 7.21 1.45 5.88
CA MET A 54 5.97 1.94 5.29
C MET A 54 5.03 2.29 6.43
N ILE A 55 4.47 3.49 6.39
CA ILE A 55 3.47 3.95 7.35
C ILE A 55 2.19 4.20 6.55
N SER A 56 1.10 3.57 6.98
CA SER A 56 -0.20 3.68 6.34
C SER A 56 -1.24 4.10 7.39
N ALA A 57 -2.18 4.95 6.99
CA ALA A 57 -3.32 5.29 7.84
C ALA A 57 -4.23 4.05 8.01
N ALA A 58 -4.44 3.62 9.26
CA ALA A 58 -5.45 2.62 9.59
C ALA A 58 -6.81 3.29 9.86
N ASP A 59 -6.79 4.45 10.51
CA ASP A 59 -7.99 5.18 10.89
C ASP A 59 -8.51 6.08 9.75
N PRO A 60 -9.84 6.20 9.59
CA PRO A 60 -10.46 7.03 8.54
C PRO A 60 -10.03 8.49 8.57
N GLU A 61 -9.76 9.05 9.75
CA GLU A 61 -9.38 10.45 9.96
C GLU A 61 -8.03 10.79 9.33
N HIS A 62 -7.16 9.79 9.14
CA HIS A 62 -5.81 9.97 8.61
C HIS A 62 -5.69 9.63 7.11
N LYS A 63 -6.75 9.15 6.45
CA LYS A 63 -6.70 8.61 5.07
C LYS A 63 -6.35 9.62 3.98
N ASN A 64 -6.61 10.91 4.21
CA ASN A 64 -6.39 11.98 3.22
C ASN A 64 -5.27 12.94 3.61
N LEU A 65 -4.42 12.56 4.56
CA LEU A 65 -3.29 13.38 4.94
C LEU A 65 -2.22 13.39 3.85
N ALA A 66 -1.57 14.53 3.67
CA ALA A 66 -0.34 14.62 2.90
C ALA A 66 0.74 13.72 3.58
N PRO A 67 1.69 13.15 2.81
CA PRO A 67 2.70 12.25 3.36
C PRO A 67 3.48 12.82 4.55
N GLU A 68 3.83 14.11 4.51
CA GLU A 68 4.49 14.81 5.61
C GLU A 68 3.65 14.84 6.89
N TRP A 69 2.35 15.07 6.79
CA TRP A 69 1.43 15.07 7.93
C TRP A 69 1.11 13.67 8.42
N LEU A 70 1.10 12.68 7.52
CA LEU A 70 0.99 11.27 7.89
C LEU A 70 2.20 10.84 8.72
N LEU A 71 3.41 11.25 8.31
CA LEU A 71 4.63 10.99 9.07
C LEU A 71 4.63 11.71 10.42
N GLU A 72 4.27 12.99 10.46
CA GLU A 72 4.19 13.77 11.71
C GLU A 72 3.15 13.20 12.68
N ALA A 73 1.94 12.88 12.18
CA ALA A 73 0.87 12.30 12.97
C ALA A 73 1.23 10.91 13.49
N ALA A 74 1.90 10.08 12.66
CA ALA A 74 2.41 8.81 13.11
C ALA A 74 3.46 9.01 14.22
N LEU A 75 4.46 9.88 14.01
CA LEU A 75 5.60 10.08 14.91
C LEU A 75 5.21 10.64 16.27
N GLY A 76 4.12 11.43 16.34
CA GLY A 76 3.39 11.78 17.54
C GLY A 76 4.26 12.08 18.78
N LYS A 77 3.74 11.75 19.96
CA LYS A 77 4.57 11.57 21.17
C LYS A 77 5.00 10.09 21.23
N PRO A 78 6.21 9.78 21.73
CA PRO A 78 6.69 8.40 21.83
C PRO A 78 5.71 7.45 22.54
N GLU A 79 4.99 7.92 23.57
CA GLU A 79 3.96 7.16 24.28
C GLU A 79 2.69 6.84 23.46
N ASP A 80 2.43 7.52 22.35
CA ASP A 80 1.25 7.33 21.50
C ASP A 80 1.57 6.64 20.15
N TRP A 81 2.83 6.26 19.93
CA TRP A 81 3.28 5.56 18.73
C TRP A 81 2.82 4.08 18.70
N PRO A 82 2.26 3.56 17.58
CA PRO A 82 1.59 4.23 16.47
C PRO A 82 0.09 3.95 16.53
N LYS A 83 -0.67 4.68 17.35
CA LYS A 83 -2.14 4.55 17.36
C LYS A 83 -2.72 5.09 16.05
N GLY A 84 -3.59 4.31 15.41
CA GLY A 84 -4.28 4.71 14.17
C GLY A 84 -3.48 4.55 12.88
N PHE A 85 -2.29 3.94 12.96
CA PHE A 85 -1.42 3.67 11.82
C PHE A 85 -0.96 2.21 11.79
N GLU A 86 -0.76 1.70 10.57
CA GLU A 86 -0.04 0.45 10.32
C GLU A 86 1.41 0.79 9.95
N VAL A 87 2.37 0.12 10.61
CA VAL A 87 3.80 0.31 10.34
C VAL A 87 4.42 -1.02 9.88
N GLY A 88 4.85 -1.06 8.63
CA GLY A 88 5.49 -2.22 8.01
C GLY A 88 6.99 -2.01 7.82
N LEU A 89 7.82 -2.93 8.34
CA LEU A 89 9.26 -2.97 8.03
C LEU A 89 9.48 -3.66 6.67
N LEU A 90 9.95 -2.91 5.68
CA LEU A 90 10.10 -3.36 4.29
C LEU A 90 11.43 -4.05 3.99
N ASN A 91 12.49 -3.74 4.73
CA ASN A 91 13.82 -4.32 4.54
C ASN A 91 14.23 -5.29 5.66
N ARG A 92 13.31 -6.17 6.10
CA ARG A 92 13.64 -7.22 7.07
C ARG A 92 14.85 -8.04 6.61
N SER A 93 15.83 -8.19 7.50
CA SER A 93 16.85 -9.23 7.39
C SER A 93 16.14 -10.58 7.30
N LYS A 94 16.50 -11.37 6.29
CA LYS A 94 16.04 -12.76 6.17
C LYS A 94 16.63 -13.61 7.28
#